data_AF-A0A0L8LEQ1-F1
#
_entry.id   AF-A0A0L8LEQ1-F1
#
_cell.length_a   1.000
_cell.length_b   1.000
_cell.length_c   1.000
_cell.angle_alpha   90.00
_cell.angle_beta   90.00
_cell.angle_gamma   90.00
#
_symmetry.space_group_name_H-M   'P 1'
#
loop_
_entity.id
_entity.type
_entity.pdbx_description
1 polymer ?
#
loop_
_entity_poly.entity_id
_entity_poly.type
_entity_poly.pdbx_seq_one_letter_code
_entity_poly.pdbx_strand_id
1 'polypeptide(L)'
;MTIPRSRFLAGRAIAGLLVAALLSAGCTSERSPQPEPATSSEPTAPSALETAFEATPSFEAEQKRLGTEFHPNDAQPTGYYLPADVSLTVTVDRPDDGPVPELLVGTYGLDQGDTDEEEQPRAHLLADATTVVTDTAGGMLYVRYTSDDEGTAPPITLRFGETARPVPFHVLGETPAQEWQAQLAEAEDVPVAQFVSEHLVLTVHLDSARRNAGQDPDALLRAYERILAVQDAISGLDGEDPRDRRSPLRYFVSEGKPNINPNAYYDRVVYPADSIDEALNVSMLNENWGMWHELGHMHQQASWDWDAVDEVTVNIYSLAVQRDLGQPTRLAEDGTPEKVHTYLSAPDAERDYNAEDGDLFVRLAMFEQLRLAFGDGFYPELHKLTRRSETAADPEQYLVVSASQASGHDLVDFFTTWGVPVTDATRAEVAALQLPAPDEDPATLPIDSAAS
;
A
#
# COMPACT_ATOMS: atom_id res chain seq x y z
N MET A 1 -27.57 -1.44 -2.11
CA MET A 1 -28.77 -2.01 -1.46
C MET A 1 -28.80 -1.47 -0.02
N THR A 2 -29.80 -0.66 0.36
CA THR A 2 -29.76 0.20 1.56
C THR A 2 -30.47 -0.43 2.76
N ILE A 3 -29.84 -0.51 3.94
CA ILE A 3 -30.43 -1.01 5.20
C ILE A 3 -30.03 -0.09 6.40
N PRO A 4 -30.91 0.16 7.41
CA PRO A 4 -30.83 1.33 8.29
C PRO A 4 -30.23 1.08 9.69
N ARG A 5 -29.68 2.15 10.28
CA ARG A 5 -29.10 2.24 11.64
C ARG A 5 -30.16 2.21 12.75
N SER A 6 -29.89 1.48 13.82
CA SER A 6 -30.66 1.49 15.08
C SER A 6 -29.87 2.15 16.22
N ARG A 7 -30.56 3.00 17.00
CA ARG A 7 -30.07 3.78 18.14
C ARG A 7 -30.26 3.01 19.45
N PHE A 8 -29.31 3.15 20.38
CA PHE A 8 -29.53 2.85 21.81
C PHE A 8 -29.27 4.08 22.69
N LEU A 9 -30.20 4.29 23.64
CA LEU A 9 -30.15 5.27 24.73
C LEU A 9 -29.58 4.64 26.01
N ALA A 10 -28.81 5.41 26.77
CA ALA A 10 -28.75 5.45 28.25
C ALA A 10 -27.91 6.68 28.65
N GLY A 11 -28.13 7.47 29.70
CA GLY A 11 -29.00 7.33 30.86
C GLY A 11 -28.25 7.62 32.17
N ARG A 12 -28.33 8.89 32.65
CA ARG A 12 -28.21 9.38 34.06
C ARG A 12 -26.84 9.68 34.72
N ALA A 13 -26.62 11.00 34.87
CA ALA A 13 -26.34 11.82 36.06
C ALA A 13 -25.86 11.21 37.39
N ILE A 14 -24.93 11.93 38.07
CA ILE A 14 -25.01 12.41 39.48
C ILE A 14 -24.01 13.57 39.68
N ALA A 15 -24.42 14.55 40.49
CA ALA A 15 -23.71 15.78 40.87
C ALA A 15 -22.91 15.66 42.19
N GLY A 16 -21.95 16.56 42.42
CA GLY A 16 -21.28 16.75 43.72
C GLY A 16 -20.43 18.03 43.78
N LEU A 17 -20.61 18.82 44.84
CA LEU A 17 -20.22 20.23 45.04
C LEU A 17 -18.74 20.51 45.45
N LEU A 18 -18.31 21.73 45.10
CA LEU A 18 -17.37 22.68 45.73
C LEU A 18 -16.74 22.36 47.10
N VAL A 19 -15.45 22.72 47.28
CA VAL A 19 -14.94 23.65 48.32
C VAL A 19 -13.62 24.31 47.85
N ALA A 20 -13.51 25.63 48.02
CA ALA A 20 -12.30 26.42 47.88
C ALA A 20 -11.63 26.67 49.24
N ALA A 21 -10.29 26.77 49.29
CA ALA A 21 -9.57 27.39 50.40
C ALA A 21 -8.25 28.03 49.92
N LEU A 22 -8.17 29.36 50.08
CA LEU A 22 -6.98 30.19 50.00
C LEU A 22 -6.17 30.07 51.30
N LEU A 23 -4.84 30.02 51.19
CA LEU A 23 -3.92 30.46 52.25
C LEU A 23 -2.67 31.09 51.62
N SER A 24 -2.35 32.28 52.10
CA SER A 24 -1.22 33.14 51.76
C SER A 24 -0.22 33.21 52.91
N ALA A 25 1.07 33.34 52.57
CA ALA A 25 2.22 33.91 53.32
C ALA A 25 3.50 33.19 52.85
N GLY A 26 4.68 33.80 52.65
CA GLY A 26 5.16 35.14 52.89
C GLY A 26 6.57 35.29 52.30
N CYS A 27 7.00 36.54 52.15
CA CYS A 27 8.22 36.98 51.46
C CYS A 27 9.54 36.54 52.11
N THR A 28 10.57 36.33 51.29
CA THR A 28 11.95 36.78 51.58
C THR A 28 12.62 37.23 50.29
N SER A 29 13.31 38.37 50.36
CA SER A 29 13.95 39.07 49.25
C SER A 29 15.40 38.61 49.08
N GLU A 30 15.78 38.23 47.87
CA GLU A 30 17.18 38.22 47.44
C GLU A 30 17.31 39.01 46.13
N ARG A 31 18.40 39.76 46.06
CA ARG A 31 18.65 40.88 45.14
C ARG A 31 19.43 40.36 43.92
N SER A 32 18.76 40.20 42.78
CA SER A 32 19.44 39.88 41.51
C SER A 32 19.99 41.14 40.82
N PRO A 33 21.16 41.05 40.17
CA PRO A 33 21.78 42.17 39.48
C PRO A 33 21.04 42.51 38.16
N GLN A 34 21.09 43.79 37.80
CA GLN A 34 20.46 44.39 36.63
C GLN A 34 21.13 43.89 35.33
N PRO A 35 20.38 43.49 34.27
CA PRO A 35 20.97 43.11 33.00
C PRO A 35 21.35 44.35 32.17
N GLU A 36 22.52 44.30 31.54
CA GLU A 36 22.97 45.24 30.51
C GLU A 36 22.04 45.18 29.27
N PRO A 37 21.93 46.27 28.48
CA PRO A 37 21.02 46.31 27.35
C PRO A 37 21.48 45.35 26.25
N ALA A 38 20.60 44.43 25.87
CA ALA A 38 20.81 43.51 24.77
C ALA A 38 21.07 44.27 23.46
N THR A 39 22.18 43.95 22.82
CA THR A 39 22.44 44.26 21.42
C THR A 39 21.37 43.62 20.56
N SER A 40 20.67 44.46 19.80
CA SER A 40 19.77 44.11 18.70
C SER A 40 20.38 43.02 17.81
N SER A 41 19.88 41.79 17.91
CA SER A 41 20.07 40.77 16.88
C SER A 41 19.21 41.13 15.67
N GLU A 42 19.83 41.23 14.51
CA GLU A 42 19.15 41.30 13.21
C GLU A 42 18.17 40.13 13.05
N PRO A 43 17.09 40.28 12.26
CA PRO A 43 16.13 39.20 12.06
C PRO A 43 16.82 38.08 11.28
N THR A 44 16.99 36.93 11.95
CA THR A 44 17.36 35.68 11.30
C THR A 44 16.38 35.43 10.15
N ALA A 45 16.89 35.22 8.94
CA ALA A 45 16.08 34.76 7.82
C ALA A 45 15.26 33.53 8.25
N PRO A 46 14.03 33.33 7.73
CA PRO A 46 13.26 32.14 8.02
C PRO A 46 14.14 30.90 7.77
N SER A 47 14.17 29.99 8.75
CA SER A 47 14.89 28.73 8.62
C SER A 47 14.38 28.02 7.38
N ALA A 48 15.23 27.84 6.37
CA ALA A 48 14.94 26.95 5.27
C ALA A 48 14.50 25.59 5.82
N LEU A 49 13.47 25.01 5.21
CA LEU A 49 12.90 23.73 5.61
C LEU A 49 13.84 22.64 5.10
N GLU A 50 14.51 21.97 6.03
CA GLU A 50 15.63 21.06 5.77
C GLU A 50 15.22 19.61 6.05
N THR A 51 15.28 18.76 5.03
CA THR A 51 14.90 17.34 5.12
C THR A 51 16.02 16.46 4.58
N ALA A 52 16.40 15.44 5.33
CA ALA A 52 17.38 14.44 4.91
C ALA A 52 16.69 13.28 4.19
N PHE A 53 17.32 12.76 3.14
CA PHE A 53 16.85 11.62 2.36
C PHE A 53 17.97 10.59 2.21
N GLU A 54 17.64 9.34 2.49
CA GLU A 54 18.48 8.19 2.18
C GLU A 54 18.18 7.72 0.75
N ALA A 55 19.18 7.15 0.08
CA ALA A 55 18.94 6.54 -1.22
C ALA A 55 18.13 5.24 -1.06
N THR A 56 17.13 5.07 -1.90
CA THR A 56 16.36 3.82 -2.01
C THR A 56 16.76 3.04 -3.26
N PRO A 57 16.46 1.74 -3.39
CA PRO A 57 16.50 1.10 -4.71
C PRO A 57 15.57 1.83 -5.69
N SER A 58 15.86 1.73 -6.99
CA SER A 58 14.91 2.17 -8.03
C SER A 58 13.66 1.28 -8.02
N PHE A 59 12.54 1.83 -8.49
CA PHE A 59 11.33 1.02 -8.62
C PHE A 59 11.53 -0.14 -9.62
N GLU A 60 12.34 0.03 -10.66
CA GLU A 60 12.62 -1.05 -11.62
C GLU A 60 13.43 -2.19 -11.01
N ALA A 61 14.45 -1.86 -10.20
CA ALA A 61 15.22 -2.88 -9.49
C ALA A 61 14.33 -3.65 -8.52
N GLU A 62 13.41 -2.94 -7.86
CA GLU A 62 12.52 -3.51 -6.87
C GLU A 62 11.40 -4.35 -7.48
N GLN A 63 10.74 -3.87 -8.53
CA GLN A 63 9.76 -4.61 -9.34
C GLN A 63 10.36 -5.95 -9.80
N LYS A 64 11.59 -5.89 -10.34
CA LYS A 64 12.31 -7.08 -10.78
C LYS A 64 12.64 -8.03 -9.63
N ARG A 65 13.05 -7.49 -8.47
CA ARG A 65 13.37 -8.31 -7.28
C ARG A 65 12.13 -9.01 -6.74
N LEU A 66 11.00 -8.31 -6.66
CA LEU A 66 9.73 -8.84 -6.18
C LEU A 66 9.08 -9.79 -7.19
N GLY A 67 9.39 -9.62 -8.47
CA GLY A 67 8.82 -10.40 -9.57
C GLY A 67 7.38 -10.01 -9.89
N THR A 68 6.99 -8.77 -9.55
CA THR A 68 5.62 -8.26 -9.64
C THR A 68 5.38 -7.49 -10.94
N GLU A 69 4.12 -7.41 -11.37
CA GLU A 69 3.75 -6.55 -12.51
C GLU A 69 3.72 -5.07 -12.11
N PHE A 70 3.02 -4.72 -11.02
CA PHE A 70 3.07 -3.37 -10.45
C PHE A 70 4.17 -3.27 -9.39
N HIS A 71 4.46 -2.07 -8.92
CA HIS A 71 5.60 -1.84 -8.04
C HIS A 71 5.33 -0.78 -6.97
N PRO A 72 5.91 -0.93 -5.77
CA PRO A 72 5.99 0.18 -4.83
C PRO A 72 6.84 1.31 -5.46
N ASN A 73 6.64 2.54 -4.98
CA ASN A 73 7.18 3.74 -5.60
C ASN A 73 8.49 4.19 -4.92
N ASP A 74 9.45 4.65 -5.72
CA ASP A 74 10.75 5.16 -5.27
C ASP A 74 10.77 6.66 -4.96
N ALA A 75 9.61 7.31 -5.07
CA ALA A 75 9.39 8.67 -4.61
C ALA A 75 9.21 8.72 -3.09
N GLN A 76 9.91 9.65 -2.45
CA GLN A 76 9.85 9.88 -1.01
C GLN A 76 9.03 11.14 -0.69
N PRO A 77 8.07 11.09 0.25
CA PRO A 77 7.22 12.23 0.59
C PRO A 77 8.01 13.34 1.31
N THR A 78 7.67 14.60 1.03
CA THR A 78 8.34 15.77 1.65
C THR A 78 7.47 16.52 2.66
N GLY A 79 6.14 16.34 2.61
CA GLY A 79 5.19 17.16 3.38
C GLY A 79 4.98 18.58 2.81
N TYR A 80 5.45 18.86 1.60
CA TYR A 80 5.32 20.18 0.96
C TYR A 80 4.56 20.14 -0.36
N TYR A 81 3.93 21.28 -0.68
CA TYR A 81 3.20 21.55 -1.90
C TYR A 81 3.78 22.79 -2.60
N LEU A 82 3.87 22.74 -3.93
CA LEU A 82 4.25 23.87 -4.77
C LEU A 82 3.01 24.44 -5.46
N PRO A 83 2.64 25.72 -5.23
CA PRO A 83 1.58 26.36 -5.99
C PRO A 83 1.91 26.46 -7.49
N ALA A 84 0.88 26.40 -8.32
CA ALA A 84 0.97 26.59 -9.77
C ALA A 84 1.67 27.90 -10.14
N ASP A 85 2.52 27.86 -11.17
CA ASP A 85 3.24 29.01 -11.73
C ASP A 85 4.13 29.77 -10.71
N VAL A 86 4.47 29.14 -9.58
CA VAL A 86 5.39 29.70 -8.58
C VAL A 86 6.77 29.05 -8.72
N SER A 87 7.83 29.87 -8.68
CA SER A 87 9.19 29.37 -8.66
C SER A 87 9.59 28.92 -7.25
N LEU A 88 10.18 27.73 -7.18
CA LEU A 88 10.74 27.14 -5.98
C LEU A 88 12.25 27.04 -6.12
N THR A 89 12.99 27.61 -5.16
CA THR A 89 14.42 27.35 -5.03
C THR A 89 14.62 26.11 -4.18
N VAL A 90 15.35 25.13 -4.70
CA VAL A 90 15.75 23.92 -3.98
C VAL A 90 17.27 23.90 -3.90
N THR A 91 17.80 23.74 -2.70
CA THR A 91 19.24 23.52 -2.49
C THR A 91 19.46 22.08 -2.07
N VAL A 92 20.47 21.42 -2.64
CA VAL A 92 20.82 20.04 -2.31
C VAL A 92 22.25 20.01 -1.79
N ASP A 93 22.44 19.48 -0.58
CA ASP A 93 23.76 19.07 -0.09
C ASP A 93 24.02 17.64 -0.58
N ARG A 94 24.67 17.54 -1.74
CA ARG A 94 24.96 16.29 -2.45
C ARG A 94 26.46 16.21 -2.73
N PRO A 95 27.12 15.07 -2.45
CA PRO A 95 28.49 14.83 -2.90
C PRO A 95 28.60 14.80 -4.42
N ASP A 96 29.69 15.33 -4.98
CA ASP A 96 29.88 15.48 -6.44
C ASP A 96 29.71 14.16 -7.22
N ASP A 97 30.06 13.02 -6.59
CA ASP A 97 29.99 11.67 -7.14
C ASP A 97 28.70 10.89 -6.79
N GLY A 98 27.78 11.50 -6.02
CA GLY A 98 26.51 10.88 -5.65
C GLY A 98 25.47 10.91 -6.78
N PRO A 99 24.45 10.02 -6.77
CA PRO A 99 23.33 10.07 -7.72
C PRO A 99 22.62 11.43 -7.70
N VAL A 100 22.14 11.88 -8.85
CA VAL A 100 21.41 13.16 -8.95
C VAL A 100 19.94 12.93 -8.57
N PRO A 101 19.41 13.59 -7.52
CA PRO A 101 18.01 13.44 -7.16
C PRO A 101 17.09 14.20 -8.14
N GLU A 102 15.85 13.75 -8.22
CA GLU A 102 14.75 14.45 -8.90
C GLU A 102 13.76 14.99 -7.88
N LEU A 103 13.30 16.22 -8.10
CA LEU A 103 12.09 16.72 -7.47
C LEU A 103 10.89 16.36 -8.35
N LEU A 104 9.93 15.64 -7.81
CA LEU A 104 8.67 15.36 -8.48
C LEU A 104 7.61 16.35 -8.00
N VAL A 105 6.87 16.94 -8.93
CA VAL A 105 5.76 17.88 -8.65
C VAL A 105 4.46 17.27 -9.15
N GLY A 106 3.53 17.01 -8.24
CA GLY A 106 2.25 16.35 -8.49
C GLY A 106 2.14 14.99 -7.78
N THR A 107 0.95 14.42 -7.71
CA THR A 107 0.67 13.13 -7.06
C THR A 107 0.11 12.11 -8.06
N TYR A 108 0.67 10.91 -8.06
CA TYR A 108 0.20 9.79 -8.87
C TYR A 108 -1.28 9.50 -8.61
N GLY A 109 -2.13 9.68 -9.63
CA GLY A 109 -3.55 9.28 -9.60
C GLY A 109 -4.50 10.19 -8.83
N LEU A 110 -4.01 11.32 -8.29
CA LEU A 110 -4.88 12.25 -7.57
C LEU A 110 -5.87 12.91 -8.54
N ASP A 111 -7.13 13.03 -8.13
CA ASP A 111 -8.14 13.80 -8.87
C ASP A 111 -7.75 15.29 -8.95
N GLN A 112 -7.85 15.86 -10.16
CA GLN A 112 -7.59 17.27 -10.45
C GLN A 112 -8.89 18.05 -10.72
N GLY A 113 -10.05 17.41 -10.55
CA GLY A 113 -11.36 18.00 -10.78
C GLY A 113 -11.74 18.02 -12.27
N ASP A 114 -11.50 19.14 -12.94
CA ASP A 114 -12.06 19.45 -14.27
C ASP A 114 -11.35 18.75 -15.45
N THR A 115 -10.36 17.89 -15.21
CA THR A 115 -9.64 17.14 -16.25
C THR A 115 -10.18 15.73 -16.35
N ASP A 116 -10.16 15.11 -17.53
CA ASP A 116 -10.46 13.67 -17.68
C ASP A 116 -9.25 12.78 -17.30
N GLU A 117 -8.05 13.36 -17.26
CA GLU A 117 -6.79 12.70 -16.90
C GLU A 117 -6.55 12.74 -15.39
N GLU A 118 -5.99 11.65 -14.86
CA GLU A 118 -5.49 11.57 -13.48
C GLU A 118 -4.10 12.23 -13.39
N GLU A 119 -3.73 12.77 -12.24
CA GLU A 119 -2.43 13.45 -12.12
C GLU A 119 -1.24 12.48 -12.25
N GLN A 120 -0.22 12.94 -12.97
CA GLN A 120 1.10 12.32 -13.06
C GLN A 120 2.16 13.32 -12.60
N PRO A 121 3.04 12.96 -11.63
CA PRO A 121 4.10 13.83 -11.17
C PRO A 121 5.09 14.15 -12.29
N ARG A 122 5.51 15.41 -12.32
CA ARG A 122 6.47 15.94 -13.31
C ARG A 122 7.84 16.02 -12.65
N ALA A 123 8.84 15.38 -13.27
CA ALA A 123 10.19 15.30 -12.72
C ALA A 123 11.05 16.51 -13.10
N HIS A 124 11.81 17.02 -12.13
CA HIS A 124 12.76 18.11 -12.28
C HIS A 124 14.12 17.70 -11.70
N LEU A 125 15.16 17.63 -12.54
CA LEU A 125 16.51 17.24 -12.12
C LEU A 125 17.14 18.31 -11.23
N LEU A 126 17.70 17.88 -10.09
CA LEU A 126 18.45 18.74 -9.17
C LEU A 126 19.96 18.57 -9.38
N ALA A 127 20.43 18.86 -10.59
CA ALA A 127 21.82 18.61 -11.02
C ALA A 127 22.83 19.53 -10.31
N ASP A 128 22.44 20.78 -10.07
CA ASP A 128 23.24 21.80 -9.42
C ASP A 128 22.96 21.85 -7.91
N ALA A 129 23.90 22.35 -7.12
CA ALA A 129 23.71 22.55 -5.68
C ALA A 129 22.49 23.45 -5.36
N THR A 130 22.10 24.31 -6.29
CA THR A 130 20.87 25.11 -6.21
C THR A 130 20.16 25.09 -7.55
N THR A 131 18.89 24.68 -7.55
CA THR A 131 18.03 24.63 -8.74
C THR A 131 16.79 25.48 -8.50
N VAL A 132 16.34 26.22 -9.52
CA VAL A 132 15.05 26.92 -9.51
C VAL A 132 14.07 26.09 -10.34
N VAL A 133 13.10 25.49 -9.66
CA VAL A 133 12.01 24.72 -10.26
C VAL A 133 10.81 25.63 -10.47
N THR A 134 10.07 25.47 -11.56
CA THR A 134 8.78 26.13 -11.79
C THR A 134 7.90 25.14 -12.52
N ASP A 135 6.67 24.98 -12.04
CA ASP A 135 5.71 24.02 -12.56
C ASP A 135 4.37 24.71 -12.81
N THR A 136 3.78 24.52 -13.98
CA THR A 136 2.57 25.24 -14.39
C THR A 136 1.31 24.73 -13.69
N ALA A 137 1.30 23.48 -13.25
CA ALA A 137 0.18 22.90 -12.52
C ALA A 137 0.37 23.01 -11.00
N GLY A 138 1.62 23.00 -10.53
CA GLY A 138 1.91 22.86 -9.11
C GLY A 138 1.56 21.44 -8.62
N GLY A 139 1.70 21.17 -7.33
CA GLY A 139 1.43 19.84 -6.79
C GLY A 139 2.23 19.52 -5.55
N MET A 140 1.96 18.33 -4.98
CA MET A 140 2.79 17.77 -3.92
C MET A 140 4.23 17.61 -4.39
N LEU A 141 5.17 17.82 -3.49
CA LEU A 141 6.58 17.63 -3.71
C LEU A 141 7.00 16.25 -3.18
N TYR A 142 7.64 15.47 -4.03
CA TYR A 142 8.32 14.23 -3.67
C TYR A 142 9.77 14.30 -4.12
N VAL A 143 10.63 13.50 -3.49
CA VAL A 143 12.04 13.36 -3.87
C VAL A 143 12.28 11.95 -4.34
N ARG A 144 12.75 11.79 -5.58
CA ARG A 144 13.32 10.53 -6.04
C ARG A 144 14.82 10.61 -5.88
N TYR A 145 15.37 9.76 -5.03
CA TYR A 145 16.81 9.63 -4.81
C TYR A 145 17.16 8.16 -4.70
N THR A 146 17.70 7.60 -5.79
CA THR A 146 17.85 6.15 -5.94
C THR A 146 19.29 5.70 -6.16
N SER A 147 19.59 4.50 -5.68
CA SER A 147 20.82 3.76 -5.92
C SER A 147 20.55 2.27 -5.77
N ASP A 148 20.76 1.50 -6.84
CA ASP A 148 20.57 0.04 -6.83
C ASP A 148 21.74 -0.71 -6.17
N ASP A 149 22.85 -0.01 -5.90
CA ASP A 149 23.95 -0.51 -5.09
C ASP A 149 23.65 -0.19 -3.61
N GLU A 150 22.91 -1.09 -2.93
CA GLU A 150 22.45 -0.90 -1.54
C GLU A 150 23.54 -0.34 -0.61
N GLY A 151 23.22 0.79 0.05
CA GLY A 151 24.09 1.41 1.08
C GLY A 151 25.34 2.10 0.55
N THR A 152 25.46 2.31 -0.76
CA THR A 152 26.63 2.98 -1.36
C THR A 152 26.45 4.47 -1.57
N ALA A 153 25.21 4.94 -1.76
CA ALA A 153 24.90 6.35 -1.90
C ALA A 153 24.77 7.02 -0.52
N PRO A 154 25.45 8.17 -0.30
CA PRO A 154 25.38 8.90 0.96
C PRO A 154 24.02 9.60 1.12
N PRO A 155 23.54 9.82 2.36
CA PRO A 155 22.36 10.65 2.56
C PRO A 155 22.56 12.05 1.99
N ILE A 156 21.50 12.61 1.43
CA ILE A 156 21.47 13.98 0.94
C ILE A 156 20.54 14.81 1.83
N THR A 157 20.78 16.12 1.87
CA THR A 157 19.87 17.04 2.55
C THR A 157 19.34 18.06 1.57
N LEU A 158 18.01 18.15 1.47
CA LEU A 158 17.33 19.15 0.65
C LEU A 158 16.84 20.30 1.52
N ARG A 159 16.98 21.52 1.00
CA ARG A 159 16.40 22.74 1.57
C ARG A 159 15.41 23.32 0.58
N PHE A 160 14.16 23.44 0.99
CA PHE A 160 13.11 24.06 0.20
C PHE A 160 12.98 25.55 0.51
N GLY A 161 12.87 26.38 -0.53
CA GLY A 161 12.61 27.81 -0.39
C GLY A 161 11.21 28.11 0.15
N GLU A 162 11.00 29.34 0.60
CA GLU A 162 9.78 29.81 1.28
C GLU A 162 8.48 29.73 0.46
N THR A 163 8.59 29.44 -0.84
CA THR A 163 7.43 29.24 -1.72
C THR A 163 6.83 27.84 -1.61
N ALA A 164 7.57 26.87 -1.06
CA ALA A 164 7.00 25.59 -0.65
C ALA A 164 6.01 25.80 0.50
N ARG A 165 4.85 25.16 0.40
CA ARG A 165 3.76 25.27 1.38
C ARG A 165 3.65 23.97 2.16
N PRO A 166 3.71 23.97 3.50
CA PRO A 166 3.45 22.76 4.26
C PRO A 166 2.01 22.30 4.04
N VAL A 167 1.80 21.01 3.88
CA VAL A 167 0.48 20.38 3.92
C VAL A 167 0.26 19.75 5.29
N PRO A 168 -0.98 19.45 5.70
CA PRO A 168 -1.20 18.51 6.78
C PRO A 168 -0.52 17.18 6.45
N PHE A 169 0.45 16.79 7.28
CA PHE A 169 1.37 15.70 7.05
C PHE A 169 1.51 14.85 8.33
N HIS A 170 0.85 13.70 8.34
CA HIS A 170 0.88 12.77 9.48
C HIS A 170 1.81 11.60 9.22
N VAL A 171 2.89 11.50 9.99
CA VAL A 171 3.82 10.37 9.95
C VAL A 171 3.57 9.47 11.15
N LEU A 172 3.34 8.17 10.90
CA LEU A 172 3.02 7.18 11.93
C LEU A 172 4.05 7.18 13.07
N GLY A 173 3.59 7.46 14.28
CA GLY A 173 4.45 7.46 15.48
C GLY A 173 5.37 8.67 15.64
N GLU A 174 5.43 9.57 14.66
CA GLU A 174 6.21 10.81 14.71
C GLU A 174 5.33 12.04 14.92
N THR A 175 4.25 12.19 14.13
CA THR A 175 3.32 13.33 14.25
C THR A 175 2.36 13.10 15.41
N PRO A 176 2.34 13.95 16.46
CA PRO A 176 1.36 13.83 17.52
C PRO A 176 -0.06 14.13 17.02
N ALA A 177 -1.06 13.38 17.49
CA ALA A 177 -2.45 13.57 17.05
C ALA A 177 -2.98 15.00 17.21
N GLN A 178 -2.56 15.74 18.25
CA GLN A 178 -2.95 17.14 18.43
C GLN A 178 -2.32 18.07 17.37
N GLU A 179 -1.10 17.77 16.95
CA GLU A 179 -0.42 18.52 15.90
C GLU A 179 -1.12 18.29 14.56
N TRP A 180 -1.46 17.04 14.24
CA TRP A 180 -2.27 16.71 13.07
C TRP A 180 -3.59 17.49 13.01
N GLN A 181 -4.33 17.57 14.13
CA GLN A 181 -5.56 18.36 14.20
C GLN A 181 -5.31 19.85 13.94
N ALA A 182 -4.22 20.40 14.49
CA ALA A 182 -3.85 21.79 14.28
C ALA A 182 -3.51 22.04 12.81
N GLN A 183 -2.68 21.18 12.20
CA GLN A 183 -2.35 21.27 10.78
C GLN A 183 -3.60 21.25 9.89
N LEU A 184 -4.55 20.33 10.12
CA LEU A 184 -5.81 20.28 9.36
C LEU A 184 -6.67 21.55 9.54
N ALA A 185 -6.70 22.11 10.74
CA ALA A 185 -7.48 23.31 11.05
C ALA A 185 -6.84 24.59 10.49
N GLU A 186 -5.51 24.66 10.44
CA GLU A 186 -4.74 25.83 10.02
C GLU A 186 -4.39 25.82 8.53
N ALA A 187 -4.48 24.67 7.85
CA ALA A 187 -4.14 24.56 6.43
C ALA A 187 -5.03 25.45 5.55
N GLU A 188 -4.39 26.42 4.90
CA GLU A 188 -4.95 27.29 3.88
C GLU A 188 -4.08 27.18 2.62
N ASP A 189 -4.66 27.44 1.45
CA ASP A 189 -3.95 27.49 0.16
C ASP A 189 -3.19 26.20 -0.26
N VAL A 190 -3.61 25.03 0.26
CA VAL A 190 -3.16 23.70 -0.18
C VAL A 190 -4.36 22.75 -0.37
N PRO A 191 -4.40 21.93 -1.45
CA PRO A 191 -5.58 21.14 -1.79
C PRO A 191 -5.64 19.75 -1.12
N VAL A 192 -4.56 19.32 -0.46
CA VAL A 192 -4.37 17.93 -0.02
C VAL A 192 -3.86 17.82 1.41
N ALA A 193 -3.99 16.62 1.95
CA ALA A 193 -3.33 16.16 3.17
C ALA A 193 -2.72 14.77 2.91
N GLN A 194 -1.69 14.41 3.67
CA GLN A 194 -0.96 13.17 3.44
C GLN A 194 -0.70 12.42 4.75
N PHE A 195 -0.92 11.09 4.70
CA PHE A 195 -0.59 10.15 5.76
C PHE A 195 0.57 9.27 5.29
N VAL A 196 1.57 9.07 6.13
CA VAL A 196 2.79 8.34 5.78
C VAL A 196 3.15 7.33 6.87
N SER A 197 3.42 6.11 6.45
CA SER A 197 4.03 5.07 7.28
C SER A 197 5.29 4.51 6.60
N GLU A 198 5.80 3.40 7.11
CA GLU A 198 7.01 2.77 6.57
C GLU A 198 6.79 2.30 5.13
N HIS A 199 5.63 1.71 4.82
CA HIS A 199 5.33 1.10 3.52
C HIS A 199 4.17 1.79 2.77
N LEU A 200 3.61 2.89 3.27
CA LEU A 200 2.46 3.57 2.66
C LEU A 200 2.67 5.08 2.55
N VAL A 201 2.23 5.64 1.42
CA VAL A 201 1.87 7.07 1.29
C VAL A 201 0.42 7.15 0.85
N LEU A 202 -0.45 7.71 1.69
CA LEU A 202 -1.86 7.97 1.36
C LEU A 202 -2.07 9.47 1.20
N THR A 203 -2.44 9.91 -0.01
CA THR A 203 -2.71 11.31 -0.34
C THR A 203 -4.18 11.50 -0.65
N VAL A 204 -4.84 12.38 0.08
CA VAL A 204 -6.27 12.67 -0.06
C VAL A 204 -6.52 14.17 -0.17
N HIS A 205 -7.67 14.55 -0.70
CA HIS A 205 -8.10 15.94 -0.66
C HIS A 205 -8.23 16.42 0.79
N LEU A 206 -7.86 17.69 1.01
CA LEU A 206 -7.89 18.30 2.34
C LEU A 206 -9.28 18.23 2.97
N ASP A 207 -10.33 18.36 2.16
CA ASP A 207 -11.71 18.22 2.61
C ASP A 207 -12.03 16.81 3.11
N SER A 208 -11.52 15.77 2.44
CA SER A 208 -11.69 14.37 2.84
C SER A 208 -10.95 14.07 4.15
N ALA A 209 -9.73 14.60 4.31
CA ALA A 209 -9.02 14.53 5.59
C ALA A 209 -9.75 15.28 6.72
N ARG A 210 -10.31 16.47 6.45
CA ARG A 210 -11.09 17.25 7.42
C ARG A 210 -12.39 16.56 7.84
N ARG A 211 -13.11 15.93 6.89
CA ARG A 211 -14.31 15.13 7.23
C ARG A 211 -13.98 13.98 8.17
N ASN A 212 -12.78 13.42 8.04
CA ASN A 212 -12.28 12.31 8.86
C ASN A 212 -11.35 12.74 10.00
N ALA A 213 -11.29 14.04 10.34
CA ALA A 213 -10.43 14.55 11.41
C ALA A 213 -10.75 13.91 12.78
N GLY A 214 -11.95 13.36 13.00
CA GLY A 214 -12.28 12.66 14.24
C GLY A 214 -11.64 11.27 14.39
N GLN A 215 -11.01 10.73 13.34
CA GLN A 215 -10.32 9.43 13.38
C GLN A 215 -8.95 9.55 14.03
N ASP A 216 -8.44 8.42 14.54
CA ASP A 216 -7.06 8.32 15.00
C ASP A 216 -6.16 7.99 13.80
N PRO A 217 -5.31 8.93 13.34
CA PRO A 217 -4.46 8.72 12.16
C PRO A 217 -3.38 7.66 12.38
N ASP A 218 -2.92 7.46 13.61
CA ASP A 218 -1.96 6.42 13.97
C ASP A 218 -2.62 5.05 13.92
N ALA A 219 -3.87 4.94 14.42
CA ALA A 219 -4.63 3.69 14.31
C ALA A 219 -4.94 3.34 12.85
N LEU A 220 -5.24 4.35 12.01
CA LEU A 220 -5.45 4.17 10.58
C LEU A 220 -4.20 3.63 9.88
N LEU A 221 -3.05 4.27 10.07
CA LEU A 221 -1.80 3.83 9.44
C LEU A 221 -1.34 2.46 9.94
N ARG A 222 -1.57 2.11 11.22
CA ARG A 222 -1.31 0.75 11.73
C ARG A 222 -2.23 -0.30 11.08
N ALA A 223 -3.46 0.07 10.71
CA ALA A 223 -4.35 -0.84 9.99
C ALA A 223 -3.84 -1.09 8.56
N TYR A 224 -3.40 -0.06 7.85
CA TYR A 224 -2.73 -0.22 6.54
C TYR A 224 -1.44 -1.03 6.63
N GLU A 225 -0.56 -0.74 7.59
CA GLU A 225 0.67 -1.52 7.80
C GLU A 225 0.37 -3.00 8.09
N ARG A 226 -0.72 -3.30 8.82
CA ARG A 226 -1.17 -4.67 9.02
C ARG A 226 -1.61 -5.34 7.72
N ILE A 227 -2.42 -4.65 6.91
CA ILE A 227 -2.87 -5.15 5.59
C ILE A 227 -1.64 -5.48 4.73
N LEU A 228 -0.72 -4.53 4.56
CA LEU A 228 0.51 -4.72 3.79
C LEU A 228 1.36 -5.85 4.36
N ALA A 229 1.55 -5.93 5.68
CA ALA A 229 2.31 -7.01 6.30
C ALA A 229 1.71 -8.40 6.03
N VAL A 230 0.39 -8.54 5.97
CA VAL A 230 -0.27 -9.80 5.61
C VAL A 230 -0.03 -10.15 4.13
N GLN A 231 -0.12 -9.16 3.24
CA GLN A 231 0.13 -9.34 1.80
C GLN A 231 1.60 -9.65 1.51
N ASP A 232 2.53 -8.99 2.20
CA ASP A 232 3.96 -9.29 2.18
C ASP A 232 4.24 -10.70 2.71
N ALA A 233 3.57 -11.11 3.79
CA ALA A 233 3.76 -12.44 4.38
C ALA A 233 3.32 -13.57 3.43
N ILE A 234 2.14 -13.46 2.80
CA ILE A 234 1.71 -14.45 1.80
C ILE A 234 2.56 -14.42 0.53
N SER A 235 3.17 -13.27 0.23
CA SER A 235 4.21 -13.13 -0.80
C SER A 235 5.57 -13.73 -0.40
N GLY A 236 5.68 -14.30 0.80
CA GLY A 236 6.91 -14.91 1.31
C GLY A 236 8.03 -13.90 1.60
N LEU A 237 7.70 -12.65 1.91
CA LEU A 237 8.67 -11.59 2.21
C LEU A 237 9.04 -11.56 3.71
N ASP A 238 9.71 -12.62 4.17
CA ASP A 238 10.09 -12.80 5.59
C ASP A 238 11.49 -12.25 5.96
N GLY A 239 12.27 -11.85 4.97
CA GLY A 239 13.61 -11.29 5.14
C GLY A 239 14.72 -12.30 5.47
N GLU A 240 14.46 -13.62 5.40
CA GLU A 240 15.50 -14.64 5.64
C GLU A 240 16.57 -14.65 4.54
N ASP A 241 16.18 -14.33 3.30
CA ASP A 241 17.06 -14.09 2.15
C ASP A 241 16.92 -12.63 1.71
N PRO A 242 18.00 -11.95 1.24
CA PRO A 242 17.90 -10.60 0.69
C PRO A 242 16.81 -10.40 -0.36
N ARG A 243 16.53 -11.43 -1.19
CA ARG A 243 15.48 -11.40 -2.21
C ARG A 243 14.08 -11.44 -1.64
N ASP A 244 13.93 -11.88 -0.40
CA ASP A 244 12.67 -12.07 0.31
C ASP A 244 12.47 -11.01 1.40
N ARG A 245 13.20 -9.88 1.38
CA ARG A 245 12.90 -8.76 2.28
C ARG A 245 11.66 -8.02 1.79
N ARG A 246 10.88 -7.47 2.73
CA ARG A 246 9.87 -6.45 2.43
C ARG A 246 10.52 -5.27 1.69
N SER A 247 9.75 -4.62 0.84
CA SER A 247 10.27 -3.48 0.08
C SER A 247 10.61 -2.31 0.99
N PRO A 248 11.76 -1.63 0.81
CA PRO A 248 12.01 -0.34 1.46
C PRO A 248 11.25 0.81 0.78
N LEU A 249 10.56 0.54 -0.34
CA LEU A 249 9.73 1.49 -1.06
C LEU A 249 8.31 1.55 -0.48
N ARG A 250 7.52 2.53 -0.89
CA ARG A 250 6.15 2.72 -0.37
C ARG A 250 5.10 2.49 -1.44
N TYR A 251 3.98 1.88 -1.06
CA TYR A 251 2.77 1.83 -1.88
C TYR A 251 2.06 3.18 -1.80
N PHE A 252 1.81 3.78 -2.97
CA PHE A 252 1.11 5.06 -3.06
C PHE A 252 -0.37 4.82 -3.25
N VAL A 253 -1.19 5.44 -2.40
CA VAL A 253 -2.65 5.43 -2.48
C VAL A 253 -3.12 6.87 -2.62
N SER A 254 -3.99 7.12 -3.61
CA SER A 254 -4.50 8.47 -3.89
C SER A 254 -6.02 8.49 -3.96
N GLU A 255 -6.61 9.61 -3.53
CA GLU A 255 -8.02 9.91 -3.79
C GLU A 255 -8.21 10.28 -5.26
N GLY A 256 -8.93 9.43 -5.99
CA GLY A 256 -9.29 9.66 -7.38
C GLY A 256 -10.70 10.23 -7.53
N LYS A 257 -11.18 10.25 -8.77
CA LYS A 257 -12.49 10.82 -9.11
C LYS A 257 -13.66 10.10 -8.44
N PRO A 258 -14.82 10.75 -8.29
CA PRO A 258 -16.04 10.06 -7.90
C PRO A 258 -16.58 9.19 -9.05
N ASN A 259 -17.35 8.16 -8.72
CA ASN A 259 -18.02 7.25 -9.68
C ASN A 259 -17.06 6.43 -10.58
N ILE A 260 -15.84 6.19 -10.13
CA ILE A 260 -14.93 5.18 -10.71
C ILE A 260 -14.89 3.95 -9.80
N ASN A 261 -14.45 2.83 -10.34
CA ASN A 261 -14.03 1.72 -9.49
C ASN A 261 -12.66 2.05 -8.88
N PRO A 262 -12.37 1.57 -7.65
CA PRO A 262 -10.98 1.46 -7.20
C PRO A 262 -10.13 0.77 -8.27
N ASN A 263 -8.86 1.14 -8.37
CA ASN A 263 -7.94 0.53 -9.32
C ASN A 263 -6.49 0.65 -8.84
N ALA A 264 -5.68 -0.32 -9.24
CA ALA A 264 -4.23 -0.29 -9.15
C ALA A 264 -3.62 -0.18 -10.54
N TYR A 265 -2.49 0.53 -10.62
CA TYR A 265 -1.64 0.58 -11.80
C TYR A 265 -0.19 0.73 -11.35
N TYR A 266 0.77 0.48 -12.26
CA TYR A 266 2.21 0.35 -12.00
C TYR A 266 2.75 1.06 -10.74
N ASP A 267 2.45 2.35 -10.60
CA ASP A 267 3.00 3.28 -9.64
C ASP A 267 2.10 3.63 -8.43
N ARG A 268 0.85 3.15 -8.40
CA ARG A 268 -0.17 3.60 -7.43
C ARG A 268 -1.46 2.76 -7.37
N VAL A 269 -2.15 2.90 -6.25
CA VAL A 269 -3.57 2.60 -6.07
C VAL A 269 -4.38 3.89 -6.05
N VAL A 270 -5.56 3.87 -6.64
CA VAL A 270 -6.55 4.96 -6.55
C VAL A 270 -7.85 4.46 -5.97
N TYR A 271 -8.41 5.27 -5.07
CA TYR A 271 -9.68 5.01 -4.44
C TYR A 271 -10.67 6.15 -4.74
N PRO A 272 -11.93 5.86 -5.11
CA PRO A 272 -12.88 6.87 -5.57
C PRO A 272 -13.28 7.86 -4.47
N ALA A 273 -13.32 9.15 -4.79
CA ALA A 273 -13.65 10.23 -3.84
C ALA A 273 -14.99 10.05 -3.11
N ASP A 274 -16.00 9.45 -3.75
CA ASP A 274 -17.31 9.21 -3.14
C ASP A 274 -17.31 8.06 -2.10
N SER A 275 -16.22 7.29 -2.01
CA SER A 275 -16.01 6.23 -1.02
C SER A 275 -14.71 6.35 -0.23
N ILE A 276 -13.92 7.42 -0.40
CA ILE A 276 -12.63 7.60 0.29
C ILE A 276 -12.75 7.62 1.82
N ASP A 277 -13.89 8.06 2.36
CA ASP A 277 -14.13 8.07 3.80
C ASP A 277 -14.06 6.65 4.41
N GLU A 278 -14.35 5.60 3.62
CA GLU A 278 -14.22 4.19 4.03
C GLU A 278 -12.74 3.79 4.19
N ALA A 279 -11.87 4.32 3.33
CA ALA A 279 -10.42 4.13 3.36
C ALA A 279 -9.72 4.98 4.44
N LEU A 280 -10.41 5.96 5.03
CA LEU A 280 -9.90 6.84 6.09
C LEU A 280 -10.43 6.45 7.49
N ASN A 281 -11.20 5.37 7.60
CA ASN A 281 -11.80 4.91 8.84
C ASN A 281 -11.40 3.46 9.13
N VAL A 282 -10.73 3.20 10.26
CA VAL A 282 -10.23 1.86 10.63
C VAL A 282 -11.32 0.79 10.58
N SER A 283 -12.52 1.06 11.10
CA SER A 283 -13.58 0.05 11.13
C SER A 283 -14.07 -0.30 9.74
N MET A 284 -14.13 0.68 8.84
CA MET A 284 -14.59 0.48 7.46
C MET A 284 -13.48 -0.10 6.59
N LEU A 285 -12.24 0.35 6.77
CA LEU A 285 -11.04 -0.21 6.12
C LEU A 285 -10.88 -1.70 6.45
N ASN A 286 -11.18 -2.10 7.69
CA ASN A 286 -11.21 -3.50 8.10
C ASN A 286 -12.37 -4.30 7.50
N GLU A 287 -13.28 -3.70 6.72
CA GLU A 287 -14.30 -4.41 5.93
C GLU A 287 -14.14 -4.13 4.42
N ASN A 288 -13.09 -3.41 4.03
CA ASN A 288 -12.92 -2.86 2.69
C ASN A 288 -12.16 -3.82 1.77
N TRP A 289 -12.88 -4.81 1.23
CA TRP A 289 -12.34 -5.74 0.24
C TRP A 289 -11.71 -5.04 -0.96
N GLY A 290 -12.29 -3.93 -1.42
CA GLY A 290 -11.77 -3.17 -2.56
C GLY A 290 -10.35 -2.66 -2.30
N MET A 291 -10.11 -2.03 -1.15
CA MET A 291 -8.76 -1.57 -0.80
C MET A 291 -7.76 -2.72 -0.65
N TRP A 292 -8.17 -3.86 -0.08
CA TRP A 292 -7.28 -5.02 0.02
C TRP A 292 -6.95 -5.60 -1.35
N HIS A 293 -7.94 -5.65 -2.23
CA HIS A 293 -7.82 -6.11 -3.60
C HIS A 293 -6.86 -5.20 -4.39
N GLU A 294 -7.03 -3.88 -4.35
CA GLU A 294 -6.11 -2.97 -5.06
C GLU A 294 -4.67 -3.04 -4.54
N LEU A 295 -4.48 -3.13 -3.22
CA LEU A 295 -3.14 -3.35 -2.68
C LEU A 295 -2.60 -4.74 -3.05
N GLY A 296 -3.47 -5.74 -3.19
CA GLY A 296 -3.13 -7.08 -3.67
C GLY A 296 -2.61 -7.09 -5.11
N HIS A 297 -3.15 -6.24 -5.99
CA HIS A 297 -2.62 -6.07 -7.34
C HIS A 297 -1.14 -5.66 -7.33
N MET A 298 -0.73 -4.86 -6.35
CA MET A 298 0.67 -4.45 -6.16
C MET A 298 1.61 -5.59 -5.73
N HIS A 299 1.08 -6.79 -5.46
CA HIS A 299 1.83 -7.98 -5.05
C HIS A 299 1.76 -9.13 -6.07
N GLN A 300 0.87 -9.08 -7.07
CA GLN A 300 0.78 -10.14 -8.10
C GLN A 300 2.09 -10.31 -8.86
N GLN A 301 2.53 -11.56 -8.96
CA GLN A 301 3.72 -11.90 -9.73
C GLN A 301 3.38 -12.29 -11.16
N ALA A 302 3.93 -11.55 -12.11
CA ALA A 302 3.67 -11.71 -13.54
C ALA A 302 4.02 -13.10 -14.10
N SER A 303 4.80 -13.91 -13.38
CA SER A 303 5.25 -15.23 -13.86
C SER A 303 4.16 -16.30 -13.80
N TRP A 304 3.11 -16.12 -13.01
CA TRP A 304 1.97 -17.04 -12.90
C TRP A 304 0.63 -16.30 -13.01
N ASP A 305 0.64 -15.15 -13.66
CA ASP A 305 -0.55 -14.34 -13.93
C ASP A 305 -0.84 -14.27 -15.44
N TRP A 306 -2.09 -14.45 -15.82
CA TRP A 306 -2.57 -14.44 -17.21
C TRP A 306 -4.00 -13.90 -17.27
N ASP A 307 -4.49 -13.54 -18.47
CA ASP A 307 -5.77 -12.85 -18.67
C ASP A 307 -6.97 -13.45 -17.89
N ALA A 308 -7.03 -14.78 -17.72
CA ALA A 308 -8.16 -15.40 -17.03
C ALA A 308 -8.10 -15.29 -15.50
N VAL A 309 -6.93 -14.93 -14.94
CA VAL A 309 -6.67 -14.92 -13.50
C VAL A 309 -6.16 -13.60 -12.94
N ASP A 310 -5.97 -12.57 -13.76
CA ASP A 310 -5.57 -11.22 -13.28
C ASP A 310 -6.49 -10.72 -12.14
N GLU A 311 -7.81 -10.79 -12.35
CA GLU A 311 -8.84 -10.45 -11.34
C GLU A 311 -9.11 -11.58 -10.32
N VAL A 312 -8.34 -12.67 -10.36
CA VAL A 312 -8.51 -13.84 -9.51
C VAL A 312 -7.37 -13.97 -8.51
N THR A 313 -6.11 -13.99 -8.97
CA THR A 313 -4.92 -14.19 -8.12
C THR A 313 -4.76 -13.05 -7.11
N VAL A 314 -5.15 -11.83 -7.48
CA VAL A 314 -5.26 -10.69 -6.55
C VAL A 314 -6.09 -11.01 -5.30
N ASN A 315 -7.13 -11.83 -5.42
CA ASN A 315 -8.01 -12.17 -4.31
C ASN A 315 -7.41 -13.21 -3.34
N ILE A 316 -6.26 -13.81 -3.65
CA ILE A 316 -5.46 -14.59 -2.68
C ILE A 316 -5.01 -13.66 -1.54
N TYR A 317 -4.59 -12.44 -1.86
CA TYR A 317 -4.21 -11.41 -0.90
C TYR A 317 -5.42 -10.90 -0.10
N SER A 318 -6.55 -10.64 -0.78
CA SER A 318 -7.79 -10.22 -0.12
C SER A 318 -8.31 -11.27 0.87
N LEU A 319 -8.30 -12.55 0.49
CA LEU A 319 -8.63 -13.65 1.39
C LEU A 319 -7.65 -13.75 2.56
N ALA A 320 -6.36 -13.50 2.34
CA ALA A 320 -5.37 -13.51 3.41
C ALA A 320 -5.63 -12.42 4.46
N VAL A 321 -5.92 -11.19 4.02
CA VAL A 321 -6.30 -10.09 4.91
C VAL A 321 -7.59 -10.41 5.65
N GLN A 322 -8.61 -10.93 4.96
CA GLN A 322 -9.87 -11.33 5.56
C GLN A 322 -9.69 -12.38 6.67
N ARG A 323 -8.87 -13.41 6.41
CA ARG A 323 -8.54 -14.45 7.40
C ARG A 323 -7.76 -13.89 8.58
N ASP A 324 -6.77 -13.03 8.35
CA ASP A 324 -5.99 -12.40 9.43
C ASP A 324 -6.88 -11.53 10.34
N LEU A 325 -7.89 -10.87 9.77
CA LEU A 325 -8.90 -10.13 10.53
C LEU A 325 -9.91 -11.04 11.28
N GLY A 326 -9.82 -12.37 11.11
CA GLY A 326 -10.71 -13.34 11.75
C GLY A 326 -12.13 -13.31 11.21
N GLN A 327 -12.31 -12.86 9.97
CA GLN A 327 -13.62 -12.73 9.33
C GLN A 327 -14.02 -14.03 8.63
N PRO A 328 -15.33 -14.30 8.48
CA PRO A 328 -15.81 -15.38 7.63
C PRO A 328 -15.30 -15.22 6.20
N THR A 329 -14.92 -16.33 5.57
CA THR A 329 -14.45 -16.30 4.18
C THR A 329 -15.55 -15.85 3.24
N ARG A 330 -15.23 -14.92 2.33
CA ARG A 330 -16.14 -14.48 1.27
C ARG A 330 -16.52 -15.62 0.33
N LEU A 331 -15.68 -16.65 0.22
CA LEU A 331 -15.97 -17.86 -0.55
C LEU A 331 -17.08 -18.73 0.08
N ALA A 332 -17.44 -18.52 1.35
CA ALA A 332 -18.60 -19.15 1.97
C ALA A 332 -19.91 -18.39 1.68
N GLU A 333 -19.80 -17.19 1.09
CA GLU A 333 -20.94 -16.33 0.78
C GLU A 333 -21.41 -16.53 -0.68
N ASP A 334 -22.59 -15.99 -0.97
CA ASP A 334 -23.17 -15.87 -2.32
C ASP A 334 -23.25 -17.17 -3.15
N GLY A 335 -23.28 -18.33 -2.48
CA GLY A 335 -23.46 -19.64 -3.11
C GLY A 335 -22.25 -20.13 -3.91
N THR A 336 -21.06 -19.57 -3.65
CA THR A 336 -19.81 -19.98 -4.31
C THR A 336 -19.51 -21.48 -4.13
N PRO A 337 -19.69 -22.10 -2.95
CA PRO A 337 -19.43 -23.54 -2.78
C PRO A 337 -20.30 -24.41 -3.71
N GLU A 338 -21.57 -24.07 -3.88
CA GLU A 338 -22.48 -24.78 -4.79
C GLU A 338 -22.11 -24.57 -6.26
N LYS A 339 -21.66 -23.36 -6.64
CA LYS A 339 -21.17 -23.08 -7.99
C LYS A 339 -19.91 -23.87 -8.30
N VAL A 340 -18.95 -23.94 -7.37
CA VAL A 340 -17.74 -24.75 -7.49
C VAL A 340 -18.07 -26.23 -7.63
N HIS A 341 -18.97 -26.74 -6.78
CA HIS A 341 -19.44 -28.12 -6.89
C HIS A 341 -20.09 -28.39 -8.27
N THR A 342 -20.90 -27.45 -8.77
CA THR A 342 -21.54 -27.55 -10.08
C THR A 342 -20.50 -27.57 -11.21
N TYR A 343 -19.50 -26.69 -11.15
CA TYR A 343 -18.40 -26.61 -12.11
C TYR A 343 -17.59 -27.91 -12.14
N LEU A 344 -17.10 -28.38 -10.99
CA LEU A 344 -16.28 -29.58 -10.89
C LEU A 344 -17.05 -30.88 -11.18
N SER A 345 -18.38 -30.87 -11.05
CA SER A 345 -19.23 -32.01 -11.42
C SER A 345 -19.57 -32.08 -12.91
N ALA A 346 -19.28 -31.03 -13.69
CA ALA A 346 -19.46 -31.06 -15.14
C ALA A 346 -18.49 -32.05 -15.79
N PRO A 347 -18.82 -32.64 -16.96
CA PRO A 347 -17.89 -33.49 -17.70
C PRO A 347 -16.57 -32.76 -17.99
N ASP A 348 -15.44 -33.47 -17.94
CA ASP A 348 -14.10 -32.87 -18.14
C ASP A 348 -14.00 -32.04 -19.43
N ALA A 349 -14.65 -32.49 -20.50
CA ALA A 349 -14.65 -31.80 -21.80
C ALA A 349 -15.46 -30.48 -21.82
N GLU A 350 -16.24 -30.20 -20.79
CA GLU A 350 -17.04 -28.98 -20.61
C GLU A 350 -16.39 -28.01 -19.62
N ARG A 351 -15.36 -28.44 -18.87
CA ARG A 351 -14.61 -27.58 -17.95
C ARG A 351 -13.50 -26.88 -18.70
N ASP A 352 -13.68 -25.58 -18.90
CA ASP A 352 -12.67 -24.68 -19.45
C ASP A 352 -12.39 -23.61 -18.39
N TYR A 353 -11.18 -23.64 -17.81
CA TYR A 353 -10.81 -22.67 -16.79
C TYR A 353 -10.73 -21.25 -17.38
N ASN A 354 -10.33 -21.13 -18.65
CA ASN A 354 -10.06 -19.88 -19.34
C ASN A 354 -11.29 -19.29 -20.07
N ALA A 355 -12.48 -19.88 -19.89
CA ALA A 355 -13.71 -19.40 -20.52
C ALA A 355 -13.99 -17.90 -20.26
N GLU A 356 -14.27 -17.10 -21.29
CA GLU A 356 -14.45 -15.64 -21.14
C GLU A 356 -15.54 -15.24 -20.12
N ASP A 357 -16.56 -16.09 -19.92
CA ASP A 357 -17.69 -15.88 -19.01
C ASP A 357 -17.55 -16.62 -17.66
N GLY A 358 -16.35 -17.07 -17.31
CA GLY A 358 -16.05 -17.74 -16.04
C GLY A 358 -16.31 -16.86 -14.81
N ASP A 359 -16.88 -17.43 -13.76
CA ASP A 359 -17.11 -16.74 -12.47
C ASP A 359 -15.78 -16.62 -11.69
N LEU A 360 -15.38 -15.38 -11.37
CA LEU A 360 -14.12 -15.07 -10.69
C LEU A 360 -13.96 -15.78 -9.34
N PHE A 361 -15.04 -15.92 -8.56
CA PHE A 361 -14.97 -16.59 -7.26
C PHE A 361 -14.93 -18.11 -7.39
N VAL A 362 -15.49 -18.68 -8.46
CA VAL A 362 -15.30 -20.10 -8.81
C VAL A 362 -13.85 -20.36 -9.21
N ARG A 363 -13.23 -19.46 -9.98
CA ARG A 363 -11.80 -19.56 -10.32
C ARG A 363 -10.90 -19.44 -9.09
N LEU A 364 -11.22 -18.50 -8.20
CA LEU A 364 -10.49 -18.28 -6.95
C LEU A 364 -10.50 -19.52 -6.04
N ALA A 365 -11.56 -20.33 -6.11
CA ALA A 365 -11.64 -21.57 -5.33
C ALA A 365 -10.52 -22.56 -5.66
N MET A 366 -10.04 -22.63 -6.91
CA MET A 366 -8.88 -23.44 -7.27
C MET A 366 -7.64 -23.03 -6.45
N PHE A 367 -7.39 -21.72 -6.38
CA PHE A 367 -6.28 -21.17 -5.62
C PHE A 367 -6.46 -21.36 -4.10
N GLU A 368 -7.67 -21.18 -3.57
CA GLU A 368 -7.90 -21.44 -2.15
C GLU A 368 -7.74 -22.92 -1.79
N GLN A 369 -8.13 -23.84 -2.67
CA GLN A 369 -7.93 -25.28 -2.47
C GLN A 369 -6.46 -25.69 -2.39
N LEU A 370 -5.56 -25.01 -3.12
CA LEU A 370 -4.12 -25.22 -2.96
C LEU A 370 -3.65 -24.84 -1.54
N ARG A 371 -4.11 -23.70 -1.01
CA ARG A 371 -3.82 -23.30 0.38
C ARG A 371 -4.40 -24.29 1.39
N LEU A 372 -5.63 -24.75 1.17
CA LEU A 372 -6.29 -25.71 2.06
C LEU A 372 -5.55 -27.06 2.08
N ALA A 373 -5.05 -27.52 0.93
CA ALA A 373 -4.34 -28.80 0.81
C ALA A 373 -2.93 -28.76 1.41
N PHE A 374 -2.19 -27.66 1.18
CA PHE A 374 -0.76 -27.58 1.48
C PHE A 374 -0.41 -26.62 2.63
N GLY A 375 -1.42 -25.93 3.19
CA GLY A 375 -1.29 -25.00 4.29
C GLY A 375 -0.85 -23.60 3.88
N ASP A 376 -0.81 -22.69 4.86
CA ASP A 376 -0.47 -21.27 4.65
C ASP A 376 0.97 -21.03 4.17
N GLY A 377 1.84 -22.04 4.23
CA GLY A 377 3.21 -21.99 3.69
C GLY A 377 3.29 -22.17 2.17
N PHE A 378 2.23 -22.61 1.51
CA PHE A 378 2.22 -22.88 0.07
C PHE A 378 2.53 -21.64 -0.79
N TYR A 379 1.78 -20.56 -0.60
CA TYR A 379 1.97 -19.33 -1.37
C TYR A 379 3.30 -18.63 -1.08
N PRO A 380 3.74 -18.50 0.20
CA PRO A 380 5.09 -18.01 0.49
C PRO A 380 6.18 -18.77 -0.28
N GLU A 381 6.11 -20.10 -0.35
CA GLU A 381 7.09 -20.90 -1.08
C GLU A 381 6.98 -20.71 -2.60
N LEU A 382 5.77 -20.67 -3.16
CA LEU A 382 5.55 -20.38 -4.58
C LEU A 382 6.15 -19.03 -5.00
N HIS A 383 5.95 -17.99 -4.18
CA HIS A 383 6.51 -16.66 -4.44
C HIS A 383 8.04 -16.65 -4.37
N LYS A 384 8.60 -17.37 -3.38
CA LYS A 384 10.04 -17.53 -3.21
C LYS A 384 10.67 -18.25 -4.39
N LEU A 385 10.05 -19.33 -4.88
CA LEU A 385 10.49 -20.05 -6.09
C LEU A 385 10.44 -19.13 -7.30
N THR A 386 9.38 -18.33 -7.42
CA THR A 386 9.19 -17.39 -8.53
C THR A 386 10.29 -16.32 -8.58
N ARG A 387 10.62 -15.68 -7.46
CA ARG A 387 11.73 -14.70 -7.38
C ARG A 387 13.10 -15.29 -7.72
N ARG A 388 13.24 -16.62 -7.69
CA ARG A 388 14.49 -17.35 -7.97
C ARG A 388 14.52 -17.94 -9.37
N SER A 389 13.40 -17.90 -10.10
CA SER A 389 13.25 -18.43 -11.45
C SER A 389 13.59 -17.38 -12.51
N GLU A 390 13.91 -17.85 -13.71
CA GLU A 390 13.78 -17.01 -14.90
C GLU A 390 12.29 -16.87 -15.24
N THR A 391 11.89 -15.72 -15.79
CA THR A 391 10.50 -15.46 -16.22
C THR A 391 10.08 -16.51 -17.25
N ALA A 392 8.98 -17.20 -16.99
CA ALA A 392 8.45 -18.18 -17.92
C ALA A 392 7.80 -17.51 -19.13
N ALA A 393 7.87 -18.19 -20.29
CA ALA A 393 7.20 -17.72 -21.50
C ALA A 393 5.68 -17.98 -21.48
N ASP A 394 5.21 -18.88 -20.61
CA ASP A 394 3.81 -19.28 -20.48
C ASP A 394 3.45 -19.38 -18.98
N PRO A 395 2.71 -18.39 -18.44
CA PRO A 395 2.36 -18.35 -17.02
C PRO A 395 1.51 -19.52 -16.53
N GLU A 396 0.64 -20.08 -17.39
CA GLU A 396 -0.20 -21.22 -17.03
C GLU A 396 0.66 -22.46 -16.80
N GLN A 397 1.56 -22.75 -17.75
CA GLN A 397 2.45 -23.90 -17.61
C GLN A 397 3.44 -23.71 -16.45
N TYR A 398 3.90 -22.47 -16.25
CA TYR A 398 4.74 -22.13 -15.12
C TYR A 398 4.06 -22.41 -13.78
N LEU A 399 2.80 -21.99 -13.61
CA LEU A 399 2.05 -22.24 -12.38
C LEU A 399 1.97 -23.75 -12.09
N VAL A 400 1.70 -24.59 -13.09
CA VAL A 400 1.59 -26.05 -12.89
C VAL A 400 2.90 -26.63 -12.34
N VAL A 401 4.04 -26.27 -12.92
CA VAL A 401 5.36 -26.77 -12.50
C VAL A 401 5.72 -26.21 -11.12
N SER A 402 5.63 -24.89 -10.95
CA SER A 402 6.05 -24.19 -9.73
C SER A 402 5.17 -24.52 -8.53
N ALA A 403 3.85 -24.67 -8.71
CA ALA A 403 2.95 -25.15 -7.66
C ALA A 403 3.26 -26.60 -7.26
N SER A 404 3.62 -27.46 -8.22
CA SER A 404 4.06 -28.83 -7.93
C SER A 404 5.35 -28.84 -7.09
N GLN A 405 6.31 -27.99 -7.44
CA GLN A 405 7.54 -27.80 -6.68
C GLN A 405 7.27 -27.25 -5.27
N ALA A 406 6.45 -26.20 -5.15
CA ALA A 406 6.11 -25.55 -3.89
C ALA A 406 5.36 -26.49 -2.92
N SER A 407 4.42 -27.28 -3.44
CA SER A 407 3.68 -28.27 -2.65
C SER A 407 4.47 -29.54 -2.35
N GLY A 408 5.52 -29.81 -3.12
CA GLY A 408 6.23 -31.10 -3.10
C GLY A 408 5.41 -32.27 -3.64
N HIS A 409 4.35 -32.01 -4.41
CA HIS A 409 3.44 -33.02 -4.96
C HIS A 409 3.20 -32.80 -6.47
N ASP A 410 2.87 -33.87 -7.20
CA ASP A 410 2.46 -33.77 -8.60
C ASP A 410 1.02 -33.23 -8.69
N LEU A 411 0.87 -31.99 -9.18
CA LEU A 411 -0.43 -31.31 -9.30
C LEU A 411 -1.03 -31.36 -10.71
N VAL A 412 -0.47 -32.15 -11.63
CA VAL A 412 -0.97 -32.23 -13.02
C VAL A 412 -2.45 -32.60 -13.07
N ASP A 413 -2.87 -33.58 -12.27
CA ASP A 413 -4.26 -34.04 -12.22
C ASP A 413 -5.19 -33.00 -11.57
N PHE A 414 -4.69 -32.23 -10.59
CA PHE A 414 -5.45 -31.14 -9.98
C PHE A 414 -5.79 -30.04 -11.00
N PHE A 415 -4.79 -29.54 -11.71
CA PHE A 415 -4.99 -28.51 -12.74
C PHE A 415 -5.83 -29.03 -13.91
N THR A 416 -5.62 -30.28 -14.34
CA THR A 416 -6.45 -30.92 -15.37
C THR A 416 -7.90 -31.05 -14.92
N THR A 417 -8.14 -31.35 -13.64
CA THR A 417 -9.49 -31.42 -13.06
C THR A 417 -10.18 -30.07 -13.11
N TRP A 418 -9.47 -28.99 -12.82
CA TRP A 418 -9.97 -27.63 -12.93
C TRP A 418 -10.13 -27.11 -14.37
N GLY A 419 -9.77 -27.89 -15.39
CA GLY A 419 -9.89 -27.47 -16.79
C GLY A 419 -8.79 -26.50 -17.22
N VAL A 420 -7.68 -26.41 -16.47
CA VAL A 420 -6.49 -25.66 -16.88
C VAL A 420 -5.74 -26.48 -17.94
N PRO A 421 -5.40 -25.91 -19.11
CA PRO A 421 -4.62 -26.62 -20.12
C PRO A 421 -3.22 -27.00 -19.61
N VAL A 422 -2.89 -28.30 -19.60
CA VAL A 422 -1.55 -28.79 -19.25
C VAL A 422 -0.93 -29.52 -20.42
N THR A 423 0.14 -28.95 -20.99
CA THR A 423 0.82 -29.50 -22.18
C THR A 423 1.59 -30.79 -21.86
N ASP A 424 1.86 -31.61 -22.89
CA ASP A 424 2.69 -32.81 -22.75
C ASP A 424 4.11 -32.49 -22.24
N ALA A 425 4.65 -31.32 -22.59
CA ALA A 425 5.95 -30.86 -22.12
C ALA A 425 5.91 -30.61 -20.60
N THR A 426 4.91 -29.89 -20.13
CA THR A 426 4.67 -29.62 -18.70
C THR A 426 4.44 -30.92 -17.91
N ARG A 427 3.65 -31.85 -18.45
CA ARG A 427 3.45 -33.18 -17.83
C ARG A 427 4.77 -33.94 -17.70
N ALA A 428 5.60 -33.93 -18.73
CA ALA A 428 6.90 -34.58 -18.71
C ALA A 428 7.87 -33.91 -17.72
N GLU A 429 7.81 -32.58 -17.60
CA GLU A 429 8.62 -31.80 -16.65
C GLU A 429 8.24 -32.12 -15.21
N VAL A 430 6.96 -32.08 -14.86
CA VAL A 430 6.48 -32.45 -13.51
C VAL A 430 6.81 -33.91 -13.19
N ALA A 431 6.58 -34.84 -14.13
CA ALA A 431 6.92 -36.24 -13.93
C ALA A 431 8.42 -36.46 -13.68
N ALA A 432 9.30 -35.64 -14.27
CA ALA A 432 10.74 -35.71 -14.05
C ALA A 432 11.16 -35.30 -12.63
N LEU A 433 10.34 -34.52 -11.91
CA LEU A 433 10.56 -34.16 -10.51
C LEU A 433 10.34 -35.34 -9.54
N GLN A 434 9.67 -36.41 -9.99
CA GLN A 434 9.39 -37.63 -9.21
C GLN A 434 8.68 -37.34 -7.88
N LEU A 435 7.77 -36.37 -7.89
CA LEU A 435 6.97 -36.01 -6.72
C LEU A 435 5.84 -37.03 -6.51
N PRO A 436 5.45 -37.31 -5.26
CA PRO A 436 4.26 -38.12 -4.99
C PRO A 436 2.99 -37.39 -5.42
N ALA A 437 1.92 -38.14 -5.70
CA ALA A 437 0.58 -37.54 -5.81
C ALA A 437 0.11 -37.05 -4.42
N PRO A 438 -0.75 -36.02 -4.36
CA PRO A 438 -1.38 -35.59 -3.11
C PRO A 438 -2.09 -36.74 -2.37
N ASP A 439 -2.01 -36.73 -1.03
CA ASP A 439 -2.65 -37.75 -0.17
C ASP A 439 -4.18 -37.74 -0.30
N GLU A 440 -4.75 -36.56 -0.54
CA GLU A 440 -6.16 -36.33 -0.87
C GLU A 440 -6.27 -35.43 -2.11
N ASP A 441 -7.35 -35.56 -2.87
CA ASP A 441 -7.57 -34.72 -4.05
C ASP A 441 -7.88 -33.27 -3.62
N PRO A 442 -6.99 -32.29 -3.88
CA PRO A 442 -7.20 -30.92 -3.46
C PRO A 442 -8.49 -30.32 -4.04
N ALA A 443 -8.95 -30.78 -5.21
CA ALA A 443 -10.17 -30.29 -5.86
C ALA A 443 -11.45 -30.62 -5.06
N THR A 444 -11.36 -31.54 -4.09
CA THR A 444 -12.49 -31.94 -3.24
C THR A 444 -12.57 -31.17 -1.92
N LEU A 445 -11.58 -30.34 -1.61
CA LEU A 445 -11.52 -29.61 -0.34
C LEU A 445 -12.59 -28.51 -0.27
N PRO A 446 -13.30 -28.39 0.86
CA PRO A 446 -14.39 -27.44 1.03
C PRO A 446 -13.88 -26.02 1.33
N ILE A 447 -14.23 -25.07 0.46
CA ILE A 447 -13.83 -23.66 0.55
C ILE A 447 -14.66 -22.82 1.52
N ASP A 448 -15.71 -23.39 2.12
CA ASP A 448 -16.56 -22.74 3.11
C ASP A 448 -16.00 -22.85 4.55
N SER A 449 -14.92 -23.62 4.73
CA SER A 449 -14.30 -23.80 6.02
C SER A 449 -13.49 -22.56 6.41
N ALA A 450 -13.87 -21.95 7.54
CA ALA A 450 -12.97 -21.04 8.23
C ALA A 450 -11.77 -21.87 8.70
N ALA A 451 -10.66 -21.82 7.96
CA ALA A 451 -9.44 -22.49 8.39
C ALA A 451 -9.09 -22.01 9.81
N SER A 452 -8.78 -22.99 10.67
CA SER A 452 -8.61 -22.84 12.12
C SER A 452 -7.28 -22.23 12.50
#